data_AF-A0A0H3YEI7-F1
#
_entry.id   AF-A0A0H3YEI7-F1
#
_cell.length_a   1.000
_cell.length_b   1.000
_cell.length_c   1.000
_cell.angle_alpha   90.00
_cell.angle_beta   90.00
_cell.angle_gamma   90.00
#
_symmetry.space_group_name_H-M   'P 1'
#
loop_
_entity.id
_entity.type
_entity.pdbx_description
1 polymer ?
#
loop_
_entity_poly.entity_id
_entity_poly.type
_entity_poly.pdbx_seq_one_letter_code
_entity_poly.pdbx_strand_id
1 'polypeptide(L)'
;MDGGRDAWEKPGCHRVGHTRKISIPDCIEFPITTNACRGFCESWSVPSALNTLRVNPHQAITSIGQCCNIMETEDVEVRVMCLDGPRDLVFKSAKSCQCYHCKKD
;
A
#
# COMPACT_ATOMS: atom_id res chain seq x y z
N MET A 1 -20.58 8.02 15.50
CA MET A 1 -19.61 6.92 15.59
C MET A 1 -20.41 5.64 15.46
N ASP A 2 -20.53 5.14 14.24
CA ASP A 2 -21.23 3.87 13.96
C ASP A 2 -20.16 2.81 13.68
N GLY A 3 -20.10 1.81 14.56
CA GLY A 3 -19.09 0.76 14.60
C GLY A 3 -19.43 -0.41 13.68
N GLY A 4 -19.64 -0.14 12.39
CA GLY A 4 -19.68 -1.17 11.35
C GLY A 4 -18.26 -1.58 10.97
N ARG A 5 -17.96 -2.88 10.95
CA ARG A 5 -16.68 -3.38 10.43
C ARG A 5 -16.54 -2.97 8.97
N ASP A 6 -15.43 -2.34 8.63
CA ASP A 6 -15.20 -1.91 7.25
C ASP A 6 -15.08 -3.13 6.33
N ALA A 7 -15.54 -3.01 5.09
CA ALA A 7 -15.52 -4.13 4.12
C ALA A 7 -14.11 -4.68 3.81
N TRP A 8 -13.05 -3.93 4.11
CA TRP A 8 -11.65 -4.35 3.93
C TRP A 8 -11.14 -5.26 5.06
N GLU A 9 -11.85 -5.37 6.19
CA GLU A 9 -11.42 -6.17 7.35
C GLU A 9 -11.50 -7.71 7.13
N LYS A 10 -11.91 -8.15 5.93
CA LYS A 10 -11.91 -9.56 5.54
C LYS A 10 -10.58 -9.98 4.89
N PRO A 11 -10.22 -11.27 4.90
CA PRO A 11 -9.05 -11.77 4.19
C PRO A 11 -8.99 -11.30 2.73
N GLY A 12 -7.77 -11.04 2.24
CA GLY A 12 -7.52 -10.49 0.91
C GLY A 12 -7.01 -9.05 0.95
N CYS A 13 -6.77 -8.48 -0.23
CA CYS A 13 -6.23 -7.14 -0.41
C CYS A 13 -7.24 -6.28 -1.17
N HIS A 14 -7.67 -5.16 -0.57
CA HIS A 14 -8.83 -4.40 -1.02
C HIS A 14 -8.45 -2.96 -1.36
N ARG A 15 -9.09 -2.42 -2.39
CA ARG A 15 -9.01 -1.00 -2.74
C ARG A 15 -9.94 -0.20 -1.82
N VAL A 16 -9.39 0.79 -1.12
CA VAL A 16 -10.11 1.65 -0.18
C VAL A 16 -9.86 3.12 -0.49
N GLY A 17 -10.87 3.96 -0.28
CA GLY A 17 -10.70 5.41 -0.36
C GLY A 17 -9.88 5.91 0.83
N HIS A 18 -8.95 6.83 0.57
CA HIS A 18 -8.06 7.37 1.58
C HIS A 18 -7.84 8.86 1.35
N THR A 19 -8.18 9.67 2.36
CA THR A 19 -8.03 11.13 2.30
C THR A 19 -6.86 11.57 3.18
N ARG A 20 -5.96 12.39 2.64
CA ARG A 20 -4.87 13.02 3.39
C ARG A 20 -4.81 14.51 3.11
N LYS A 21 -4.38 15.27 4.11
CA LYS A 21 -4.01 16.68 3.93
C LYS A 21 -2.59 16.74 3.38
N ILE A 22 -2.42 17.44 2.27
CA ILE A 22 -1.14 17.65 1.60
C ILE A 22 -0.63 19.05 1.95
N SER A 23 0.66 19.12 2.25
CA SER A 23 1.39 20.35 2.53
C SER A 23 2.62 20.38 1.63
N ILE A 24 2.70 21.37 0.75
CA ILE A 24 3.81 21.58 -0.18
C ILE A 24 4.35 22.98 0.11
N PRO A 25 5.68 23.16 0.24
CA PRO A 25 6.27 24.47 0.47
C PRO A 25 5.75 25.51 -0.54
N ASP A 26 5.44 26.70 -0.03
CA ASP A 26 4.93 27.84 -0.80
C ASP A 26 3.55 27.65 -1.45
N CYS A 27 2.83 26.56 -1.13
CA CYS A 27 1.48 26.28 -1.60
C CYS A 27 0.47 26.25 -0.45
N ILE A 28 -0.79 26.57 -0.74
CA ILE A 28 -1.87 26.38 0.25
C ILE A 28 -2.03 24.89 0.57
N GLU A 29 -2.32 24.55 1.82
CA GLU A 29 -2.62 23.15 2.19
C GLU A 29 -4.00 22.73 1.67
N PHE A 30 -4.11 21.50 1.18
CA PHE A 30 -5.35 20.98 0.61
C PHE A 30 -5.55 19.50 0.93
N PRO A 31 -6.80 19.02 1.09
CA PRO A 31 -7.07 17.59 1.17
C PRO A 31 -7.02 16.96 -0.24
N ILE A 32 -6.48 15.75 -0.33
CA ILE A 32 -6.60 14.89 -1.50
C ILE A 32 -7.21 13.56 -1.09
N THR A 33 -8.15 13.08 -1.91
CA THR A 33 -8.73 11.75 -1.76
C THR A 33 -8.25 10.88 -2.91
N THR A 34 -7.52 9.82 -2.60
CA THR A 34 -7.06 8.82 -3.56
C THR A 34 -7.49 7.43 -3.12
N ASN A 35 -7.35 6.44 -3.99
CA ASN A 35 -7.49 5.04 -3.60
C ASN A 35 -6.15 4.50 -3.08
N ALA A 36 -6.20 3.67 -2.06
CA ALA A 36 -5.08 2.93 -1.49
C ALA A 36 -5.41 1.44 -1.36
N CYS A 37 -4.40 0.60 -1.12
CA CYS A 37 -4.58 -0.82 -0.87
C CYS A 37 -4.47 -1.12 0.62
N ARG A 38 -5.46 -1.85 1.16
CA ARG A 38 -5.51 -2.29 2.56
C ARG A 38 -6.08 -3.69 2.65
N GLY A 39 -5.48 -4.54 3.48
CA GLY A 39 -5.99 -5.89 3.70
C GLY A 39 -5.00 -6.83 4.36
N PHE A 40 -5.38 -8.09 4.43
CA PHE A 40 -4.65 -9.17 5.08
C PHE A 40 -4.30 -10.24 4.05
N CYS A 41 -3.00 -10.43 3.81
CA CYS A 41 -2.48 -11.41 2.87
C CYS A 41 -1.93 -12.64 3.58
N GLU A 42 -1.91 -13.77 2.88
CA GLU A 42 -1.46 -15.03 3.43
C GLU A 42 0.02 -14.96 3.83
N SER A 43 0.30 -15.50 5.02
CA SER A 43 1.66 -15.72 5.49
C SER A 43 1.71 -16.96 6.38
N TRP A 44 2.81 -17.71 6.29
CA TRP A 44 3.01 -18.92 7.05
C TRP A 44 4.50 -19.25 7.17
N SER A 45 4.81 -20.13 8.13
CA SER A 45 6.17 -20.58 8.41
C SER A 45 6.20 -22.08 8.64
N VAL A 46 7.24 -22.73 8.12
CA VAL A 46 7.48 -24.17 8.31
C VAL A 46 8.95 -24.41 8.66
N PRO A 47 9.28 -25.56 9.29
CA PRO A 47 10.66 -26.02 9.36
C PRO A 47 11.30 -26.05 7.98
N SER A 48 12.52 -25.53 7.86
CA SER A 48 13.24 -25.49 6.59
C SER A 48 13.53 -26.90 6.08
N ALA A 49 13.46 -27.07 4.76
CA ALA A 49 13.77 -28.34 4.11
C ALA A 49 15.25 -28.72 4.33
N LEU A 50 15.55 -30.03 4.31
CA LEU A 50 16.91 -30.53 4.52
C LEU A 50 17.93 -29.90 3.57
N ASN A 51 17.54 -29.64 2.31
CA ASN A 51 18.41 -28.99 1.34
C ASN A 51 18.78 -27.56 1.75
N THR A 52 17.84 -26.79 2.33
CA THR A 52 18.11 -25.46 2.89
C THR A 52 19.07 -25.55 4.07
N LEU A 53 18.84 -26.50 4.99
CA LEU A 53 19.70 -26.70 6.16
C LEU A 53 21.12 -27.15 5.82
N ARG A 54 21.31 -27.92 4.73
CA ARG A 54 22.65 -28.30 4.25
C ARG A 54 23.46 -27.09 3.78
N VAL A 55 22.80 -26.10 3.17
CA VAL A 55 23.44 -24.87 2.69
C VAL A 55 23.60 -23.87 3.84
N ASN A 56 22.60 -23.76 4.71
CA ASN A 56 22.62 -22.89 5.87
C ASN A 56 21.97 -23.57 7.09
N PRO A 57 22.76 -24.22 7.96
CA PRO A 57 22.26 -24.90 9.15
C PRO A 57 21.56 -23.97 10.15
N HIS A 58 21.80 -22.66 10.07
CA HIS A 58 21.18 -21.68 10.97
C HIS A 58 19.80 -21.21 10.49
N GLN A 59 19.41 -21.50 9.24
CA GLN A 59 18.07 -21.21 8.72
C GLN A 59 17.12 -22.38 9.05
N ALA A 60 16.71 -22.49 10.31
CA ALA A 60 15.85 -23.58 10.78
C ALA A 60 14.38 -23.45 10.32
N ILE A 61 13.95 -22.22 10.01
CA ILE A 61 12.57 -21.89 9.65
C ILE A 61 12.56 -21.18 8.30
N THR A 62 11.66 -21.60 7.41
CA THR A 62 11.34 -20.90 6.17
C THR A 62 9.99 -20.24 6.32
N SER A 63 9.96 -18.92 6.14
CA SER A 63 8.73 -18.12 6.20
C SER A 63 8.38 -17.62 4.80
N ILE A 64 7.09 -17.71 4.45
CA ILE A 64 6.53 -17.15 3.24
C ILE A 64 5.51 -16.09 3.64
N GLY A 65 5.61 -14.92 3.03
CA GLY A 65 4.70 -13.81 3.26
C GLY A 65 4.40 -13.06 1.98
N GLN A 66 3.14 -12.63 1.86
CA GLN A 66 2.69 -11.70 0.84
C GLN A 66 2.28 -10.38 1.49
N CYS A 67 2.43 -9.29 0.75
CA CYS A 67 1.99 -7.96 1.13
C CYS A 67 0.83 -7.51 0.23
N CYS A 68 -0.06 -6.71 0.80
CA CYS A 68 -1.13 -6.07 0.05
C CYS A 68 -0.54 -4.88 -0.71
N ASN A 69 -0.44 -5.01 -2.03
CA ASN A 69 0.25 -4.07 -2.92
C ASN A 69 -0.70 -3.38 -3.90
N ILE A 70 -0.30 -2.20 -4.34
CA ILE A 70 -0.86 -1.55 -5.54
C ILE A 70 -0.28 -2.25 -6.76
N MET A 71 -1.15 -2.75 -7.64
CA MET A 71 -0.74 -3.46 -8.86
C MET A 71 -0.79 -2.54 -10.07
N GLU A 72 -1.82 -1.71 -10.16
CA GLU A 72 -1.96 -0.67 -11.17
C GLU A 72 -2.28 0.66 -10.50
N THR A 73 -1.77 1.75 -11.07
CA THR A 73 -2.06 3.12 -10.65
C THR A 73 -2.84 3.87 -11.71
N GLU A 74 -3.57 4.88 -11.25
CA GLU A 74 -4.17 5.93 -12.06
C GLU A 74 -3.72 7.29 -11.55
N ASP A 75 -3.81 8.31 -12.42
CA ASP A 75 -3.31 9.65 -12.13
C ASP A 75 -4.48 10.55 -11.69
N VAL A 76 -4.27 11.26 -10.59
CA VAL A 76 -5.18 12.25 -10.06
C VAL A 76 -4.50 13.61 -10.18
N GLU A 77 -5.00 14.39 -11.14
CA GLU A 77 -4.51 15.74 -11.40
C GLU A 77 -5.19 16.75 -10.47
N VAL A 78 -4.39 17.62 -9.86
CA VAL A 78 -4.86 18.66 -8.94
C VAL A 78 -4.16 19.97 -9.25
N ARG A 79 -4.94 21.03 -9.40
CA ARG A 79 -4.41 22.40 -9.52
C ARG A 79 -4.43 23.08 -8.16
N VAL A 80 -3.25 23.49 -7.68
CA VAL A 80 -3.07 24.15 -6.37
C VAL A 80 -2.56 25.57 -6.56
N MET A 81 -2.95 26.47 -5.67
CA MET A 81 -2.43 27.84 -5.63
C MET A 81 -1.18 27.93 -4.77
N CYS A 82 -0.11 28.47 -5.34
CA CYS A 82 1.16 28.70 -4.67
C CYS A 82 1.59 30.18 -4.81
N LEU A 83 2.62 30.58 -4.07
CA LEU A 83 3.13 31.96 -4.06
C LEU A 83 3.59 32.44 -5.45
N ASP A 84 4.13 31.54 -6.27
CA ASP A 84 4.56 31.77 -7.65
C ASP A 84 3.45 31.61 -8.70
N GLY A 85 2.24 31.27 -8.27
CA GLY A 85 1.05 31.09 -9.11
C GLY A 85 0.41 29.71 -8.99
N PRO A 86 -0.59 29.41 -9.84
CA PRO A 86 -1.21 28.08 -9.88
C PRO A 86 -0.24 27.03 -10.43
N ARG A 87 -0.16 25.87 -9.76
CA ARG A 87 0.65 24.72 -10.17
C ARG A 87 -0.23 23.49 -10.35
N ASP A 88 0.02 22.73 -11.42
CA ASP A 88 -0.64 21.45 -11.67
C ASP A 88 0.24 20.31 -11.13
N LEU A 89 -0.34 19.46 -10.30
CA LEU A 89 0.31 18.35 -9.62
C LEU A 89 -0.40 17.05 -9.95
N VAL A 90 0.37 15.96 -10.00
CA VAL A 90 -0.16 14.62 -10.26
C VAL A 90 0.12 13.73 -9.07
N PHE A 91 -0.93 13.11 -8.55
CA PHE A 91 -0.85 12.11 -7.49
C PHE A 91 -1.25 10.74 -8.03
N LYS A 92 -0.54 9.69 -7.61
CA LYS A 92 -0.90 8.32 -7.97
C LYS A 92 -1.99 7.80 -7.02
N SER A 93 -3.02 7.20 -7.60
CA SER A 93 -4.13 6.52 -6.93
C SER A 93 -4.13 5.04 -7.31
N ALA A 94 -4.50 4.15 -6.38
CA ALA A 94 -4.55 2.72 -6.66
C ALA A 94 -5.75 2.38 -7.55
N LYS A 95 -5.49 1.78 -8.71
CA LYS A 95 -6.53 1.25 -9.61
C LYS A 95 -6.87 -0.20 -9.27
N SER A 96 -5.87 -1.00 -8.89
CA SER A 96 -6.06 -2.39 -8.47
C SER A 96 -5.12 -2.78 -7.33
N CYS A 97 -5.57 -3.73 -6.50
CA CYS A 97 -4.89 -4.19 -5.29
C CYS A 97 -4.83 -5.72 -5.26
N GLN A 98 -3.65 -6.29 -4.96
CA GLN A 98 -3.50 -7.75 -4.82
C GLN A 98 -2.44 -8.12 -3.77
N CYS A 99 -2.56 -9.34 -3.26
CA CYS A 99 -1.52 -9.96 -2.46
C CYS A 99 -0.38 -10.42 -3.37
N TYR A 100 0.81 -9.86 -3.15
CA TYR A 100 1.99 -10.16 -3.95
C TYR A 100 3.25 -10.15 -3.09
N HIS A 101 4.39 -10.54 -3.65
CA HIS A 101 5.67 -10.49 -2.95
C HIS A 101 5.91 -9.09 -2.37
N CYS A 102 6.24 -9.04 -1.08
CA CYS A 102 6.63 -7.81 -0.42
C CYS A 102 7.88 -7.26 -1.10
N LYS A 103 7.72 -6.14 -1.80
CA LYS A 103 8.87 -5.38 -2.31
C LYS A 103 9.40 -4.52 -1.18
N LYS A 104 10.72 -4.53 -1.03
CA LYS A 104 11.45 -3.57 -0.21
C LYS A 104 12.20 -2.68 -1.20
N ASP A 105 11.65 -1.50 -1.46
CA ASP A 105 12.37 -0.43 -2.13
C ASP A 105 13.33 0.26 -1.14
#